data_AF-S7ZI88-F1
#
_entry.id   AF-S7ZI88-F1
#
_cell.length_a   1.000
_cell.length_b   1.000
_cell.length_c   1.000
_cell.angle_alpha   90.00
_cell.angle_beta   90.00
_cell.angle_gamma   90.00
#
_symmetry.space_group_name_H-M   'P 1'
#
loop_
_entity.id
_entity.type
_entity.pdbx_description
1 polymer ?
#
loop_
_entity_poly.entity_id
_entity_poly.type
_entity_poly.pdbx_seq_one_letter_code
_entity_poly.pdbx_strand_id
1 'polypeptide(L)'
;MRLDSLVLVAVWTTSVAARHGHKDRHEGHLRRQNAASTVTLTTTNTVYDCPIPVPTSTELEPIANVIRVAVPLSTLTTLTTTSIASADPIPTSSSSSASAVAWSTSTVEVASTTVAAAHTEWTALPSNDKYCTDGFGAPSNSYSGSGDTYVGNVGSPYGSNIIEVSGSEAKRYKHVIQFQGSKADDLEVVIWNKIGPDGKMDGWYGKACHNFTLPAGGIKYYAFDSNTQGGFAAAKGSIPLNTWGSYAATWGEFDFDSTINSGWSGFDVSIIQAQNAGLEIQGMKICSVLEDGTCSTISKNAKVVANAYTAVLADEGGIGGNLLAGPVRLAVTLDYCD
;
A
#
# COMPACT_ATOMS: atom_id res chain seq x y z
N MET A 1 48.92 15.37 -50.36
CA MET A 1 49.02 14.51 -49.16
C MET A 1 48.33 15.25 -48.02
N ARG A 2 47.22 14.71 -47.52
CA ARG A 2 46.29 15.35 -46.58
C ARG A 2 46.75 15.11 -45.13
N LEU A 3 46.62 16.16 -44.33
CA LEU A 3 46.80 16.16 -42.88
C LEU A 3 45.61 15.51 -42.15
N ASP A 4 45.94 14.72 -41.13
CA ASP A 4 45.40 14.62 -39.77
C ASP A 4 43.88 14.76 -39.50
N SER A 5 43.30 13.66 -39.00
CA SER A 5 42.18 13.68 -38.06
C SER A 5 42.27 12.48 -37.13
N LEU A 6 42.88 12.72 -35.97
CA LEU A 6 42.78 11.86 -34.79
C LEU A 6 41.40 12.08 -34.17
N VAL A 7 40.46 11.19 -34.49
CA VAL A 7 39.16 11.13 -33.82
C VAL A 7 39.37 10.52 -32.43
N LEU A 8 39.15 11.35 -31.41
CA LEU A 8 39.10 10.96 -30.01
C LEU A 8 37.81 10.16 -29.78
N VAL A 9 37.91 8.82 -29.75
CA VAL A 9 36.80 7.95 -29.34
C VAL A 9 36.71 7.99 -27.82
N ALA A 10 35.74 8.73 -27.30
CA ALA A 10 35.35 8.66 -25.90
C ALA A 10 34.76 7.27 -25.62
N VAL A 11 35.56 6.41 -24.99
CA VAL A 11 35.11 5.15 -24.40
C VAL A 11 34.23 5.50 -23.21
N TRP A 12 32.93 5.29 -23.35
CA TRP A 12 31.98 5.35 -22.24
C TRP A 12 32.24 4.16 -21.31
N THR A 13 33.02 4.39 -20.26
CA THR A 13 33.20 3.43 -19.17
C THR A 13 31.96 3.42 -18.27
N THR A 14 31.17 2.36 -18.44
CA THR A 14 30.44 1.64 -17.39
C THR A 14 29.85 2.46 -16.23
N SER A 15 28.58 2.87 -16.36
CA SER A 15 27.70 3.00 -15.19
C SER A 15 27.19 1.62 -14.82
N VAL A 16 27.97 0.86 -14.03
CA VAL A 16 27.44 -0.26 -13.24
C VAL A 16 26.66 0.37 -12.08
N ALA A 17 25.51 0.98 -12.40
CA ALA A 17 24.51 1.28 -11.39
C ALA A 17 24.09 -0.06 -10.78
N ALA A 18 24.13 -0.13 -9.46
CA ALA A 18 23.91 -1.33 -8.67
C ALA A 18 22.73 -2.16 -9.22
N ARG A 19 23.05 -3.25 -9.91
CA ARG A 19 22.10 -4.27 -10.35
C ARG A 19 21.73 -5.10 -9.11
N HIS A 20 20.94 -4.52 -8.22
CA HIS A 20 20.43 -5.22 -7.05
C HIS A 20 19.11 -5.90 -7.41
N GLY A 21 19.16 -7.22 -7.65
CA GLY A 21 18.09 -8.20 -7.40
C GLY A 21 16.70 -8.07 -8.05
N HIS A 22 16.42 -7.08 -8.91
CA HIS A 22 15.06 -6.87 -9.43
C HIS A 22 14.78 -7.42 -10.84
N LYS A 23 15.75 -8.12 -11.45
CA LYS A 23 15.66 -8.61 -12.85
C LYS A 23 15.08 -10.02 -13.01
N ASP A 24 14.98 -10.78 -11.91
CA ASP A 24 14.56 -12.19 -11.92
C ASP A 24 13.18 -12.41 -11.25
N ARG A 25 12.52 -11.35 -10.76
CA ARG A 25 11.33 -11.38 -9.87
C ARG A 25 9.99 -11.49 -10.60
N HIS A 26 9.91 -11.04 -11.84
CA HIS A 26 8.66 -10.99 -12.58
C HIS A 26 8.44 -12.24 -13.45
N GLU A 27 9.36 -13.21 -13.50
CA GLU A 27 9.11 -14.54 -14.10
C GLU A 27 8.11 -15.31 -13.24
N GLY A 28 8.06 -14.98 -11.94
CA GLY A 28 7.26 -15.66 -10.95
C GLY A 28 5.76 -15.59 -11.18
N HIS A 29 5.21 -14.40 -11.47
CA HIS A 29 3.79 -14.28 -11.82
C HIS A 29 3.45 -14.94 -13.17
N LEU A 30 4.45 -15.19 -14.03
CA LEU A 30 4.25 -15.85 -15.33
C LEU A 30 4.33 -17.39 -15.21
N ARG A 31 4.99 -17.90 -14.16
CA ARG A 31 5.05 -19.33 -13.91
C ARG A 31 3.72 -19.78 -13.33
N ARG A 32 2.92 -20.40 -14.20
CA ARG A 32 1.78 -21.24 -13.82
C ARG A 32 2.19 -22.09 -12.62
N GLN A 33 1.56 -21.88 -11.48
CA GLN A 33 1.57 -22.91 -10.45
C GLN A 33 0.90 -24.14 -11.09
N ASN A 34 1.66 -25.21 -11.26
CA ASN A 34 1.00 -26.51 -11.38
C ASN A 34 0.16 -26.66 -10.11
N ALA A 35 -1.13 -26.97 -10.25
CA ALA A 35 -2.16 -26.97 -9.20
C ALA A 35 -1.90 -27.94 -8.00
N ALA A 36 -0.67 -28.44 -7.83
CA ALA A 36 -0.28 -29.46 -6.86
C ALA A 36 0.85 -29.03 -5.90
N SER A 37 1.46 -27.85 -6.05
CA SER A 37 2.59 -27.44 -5.18
C SER A 37 2.21 -26.32 -4.22
N THR A 38 1.51 -26.67 -3.14
CA THR A 38 1.41 -25.80 -1.96
C THR A 38 2.72 -25.92 -1.18
N VAL A 39 3.59 -24.91 -1.24
CA VAL A 39 4.78 -24.85 -0.41
C VAL A 39 4.38 -24.30 0.96
N THR A 40 4.22 -25.18 1.96
CA THR A 40 3.98 -24.79 3.35
C THR A 40 5.32 -24.55 4.04
N LEU A 41 5.78 -23.30 4.09
CA LEU A 41 6.91 -22.91 4.94
C LEU A 41 6.41 -22.70 6.37
N THR A 42 6.82 -23.57 7.28
CA THR A 42 6.55 -23.43 8.71
C THR A 42 7.70 -22.67 9.36
N THR A 43 7.59 -21.35 9.49
CA THR A 43 8.53 -20.56 10.30
C THR A 43 8.06 -20.58 11.75
N THR A 44 8.91 -21.06 12.66
CA THR A 44 8.61 -21.06 14.09
C THR A 44 8.83 -19.66 14.64
N ASN A 45 7.78 -18.97 15.10
CA ASN A 45 7.92 -17.65 15.70
C ASN A 45 7.51 -17.62 17.17
N THR A 46 8.38 -17.02 17.98
CA THR A 46 8.11 -16.55 19.34
C THR A 46 7.07 -15.43 19.31
N VAL A 47 5.95 -15.65 19.99
CA VAL A 47 4.87 -14.67 20.13
C VAL A 47 5.38 -13.48 20.95
N TYR A 48 5.36 -12.30 20.33
CA TYR A 48 5.45 -11.02 21.05
C TYR A 48 4.10 -10.33 20.90
N ASP A 49 3.40 -10.14 22.01
CA ASP A 49 2.15 -9.38 22.04
C ASP A 49 2.39 -7.96 21.53
N CYS A 50 1.52 -7.51 20.62
CA CYS A 50 1.54 -6.14 20.15
C CYS A 50 0.89 -5.25 21.22
N PRO A 51 1.55 -4.19 21.71
CA PRO A 51 0.88 -3.25 22.59
C PRO A 51 -0.18 -2.49 21.80
N ILE A 52 -1.44 -2.83 22.06
CA ILE A 52 -2.58 -2.00 21.69
C ILE A 52 -2.53 -0.79 22.62
N PRO A 53 -2.44 0.46 22.14
CA PRO A 53 -2.69 1.60 23.00
C PRO A 53 -4.18 1.55 23.35
N VAL A 54 -4.49 1.24 24.60
CA VAL A 54 -5.85 1.39 25.12
C VAL A 54 -6.19 2.88 25.05
N PRO A 55 -7.24 3.31 24.35
CA PRO A 55 -7.66 4.70 24.43
C PRO A 55 -8.13 4.96 25.85
N THR A 56 -7.52 5.94 26.51
CA THR A 56 -7.94 6.48 27.80
C THR A 56 -9.32 7.11 27.62
N SER A 57 -10.38 6.33 27.82
CA SER A 57 -11.75 6.84 27.82
C SER A 57 -11.95 7.69 29.06
N THR A 58 -12.40 8.91 28.82
CA THR A 58 -12.97 9.81 29.81
C THR A 58 -14.18 9.17 30.49
N GLU A 59 -14.25 9.46 31.77
CA GLU A 59 -15.21 9.14 32.81
C GLU A 59 -16.69 9.35 32.43
N LEU A 60 -17.52 8.32 32.62
CA LEU A 60 -18.96 8.46 32.94
C LEU A 60 -19.36 7.41 34.01
N GLU A 61 -19.94 7.96 35.07
CA GLU A 61 -20.55 7.45 36.32
C GLU A 61 -20.95 5.95 36.46
N PRO A 62 -20.79 5.34 37.65
CA PRO A 62 -21.13 3.95 37.91
C PRO A 62 -22.59 3.73 38.32
N ILE A 63 -23.27 2.78 37.66
CA ILE A 63 -24.47 2.13 38.18
C ILE A 63 -24.02 0.88 38.95
N ALA A 64 -24.24 0.88 40.26
CA ALA A 64 -23.86 -0.18 41.17
C ALA A 64 -24.58 -1.50 40.86
N ASN A 65 -23.84 -2.61 40.74
CA ASN A 65 -24.28 -3.86 41.35
C ASN A 65 -23.12 -4.77 41.75
N VAL A 66 -23.31 -5.36 42.93
CA VAL A 66 -22.37 -6.03 43.83
C VAL A 66 -21.99 -7.43 43.33
N ILE A 67 -20.69 -7.74 43.20
CA ILE A 67 -20.09 -9.02 43.65
C ILE A 67 -18.64 -8.74 44.13
N ARG A 68 -18.38 -9.05 45.41
CA ARG A 68 -17.06 -8.90 46.07
C ARG A 68 -16.22 -10.16 45.89
N VAL A 69 -14.96 -10.01 45.45
CA VAL A 69 -13.85 -10.88 45.85
C VAL A 69 -12.65 -9.99 46.13
N ALA A 70 -12.09 -10.11 47.33
CA ALA A 70 -11.04 -9.26 47.86
C ALA A 70 -9.66 -9.95 47.75
N VAL A 71 -8.64 -9.19 47.32
CA VAL A 71 -7.20 -9.45 47.57
C VAL A 71 -6.42 -8.12 47.45
N PRO A 72 -5.22 -7.96 48.05
CA PRO A 72 -4.90 -6.80 48.86
C PRO A 72 -4.07 -5.74 48.13
N LEU A 73 -4.16 -4.55 48.71
CA LEU A 73 -3.62 -3.26 48.31
C LEU A 73 -2.15 -3.12 48.72
N SER A 74 -1.29 -2.75 47.77
CA SER A 74 0.08 -2.27 48.04
C SER A 74 0.13 -0.75 47.87
N THR A 75 0.57 -0.10 48.94
CA THR A 75 0.77 1.33 49.15
C THR A 75 1.88 1.93 48.27
N LEU A 76 1.63 3.10 47.68
CA LEU A 76 2.68 3.98 47.18
C LEU A 76 2.33 5.45 47.44
N THR A 77 3.40 6.19 47.66
CA THR A 77 3.53 7.32 48.59
C THR A 77 3.35 8.67 47.89
N THR A 78 2.70 9.57 48.62
CA THR A 78 2.46 10.98 48.33
C THR A 78 3.76 11.78 48.20
N LEU A 79 3.83 12.69 47.23
CA LEU A 79 4.69 13.88 47.32
C LEU A 79 3.88 15.14 46.99
N THR A 80 3.95 16.06 47.93
CA THR A 80 3.33 17.38 47.96
C THR A 80 4.42 18.40 47.66
N THR A 81 4.16 19.38 46.79
CA THR A 81 4.94 20.62 46.77
C THR A 81 4.05 21.80 46.43
N THR A 82 4.12 22.80 47.31
CA THR A 82 3.38 24.06 47.29
C THR A 82 4.40 25.19 47.22
N SER A 83 4.25 26.20 46.34
CA SER A 83 4.38 27.63 46.70
C SER A 83 4.23 28.57 45.48
N ILE A 84 3.27 29.51 45.45
CA ILE A 84 3.20 30.94 45.89
C ILE A 84 3.90 32.01 44.98
N ALA A 85 3.05 32.77 44.25
CA ALA A 85 2.91 34.23 43.98
C ALA A 85 3.95 35.15 43.26
N SER A 86 3.35 35.94 42.31
CA SER A 86 3.41 37.40 42.05
C SER A 86 4.68 38.15 41.62
N ALA A 87 4.66 38.78 40.42
CA ALA A 87 4.37 40.22 40.20
C ALA A 87 4.73 40.72 38.77
N ASP A 88 3.88 41.61 38.26
CA ASP A 88 3.88 42.46 37.03
C ASP A 88 4.97 43.59 37.00
N PRO A 89 5.09 44.51 35.98
CA PRO A 89 4.49 44.63 34.61
C PRO A 89 5.40 45.22 33.45
N ILE A 90 4.81 45.32 32.22
CA ILE A 90 4.91 46.42 31.18
C ILE A 90 6.15 46.50 30.21
N PRO A 91 6.07 47.01 28.93
CA PRO A 91 4.93 47.16 27.97
C PRO A 91 5.22 46.99 26.43
N THR A 92 4.15 47.12 25.63
CA THR A 92 4.03 47.66 24.24
C THR A 92 4.58 46.90 23.01
N SER A 93 3.71 46.48 22.09
CA SER A 93 3.31 47.27 20.88
C SER A 93 2.57 46.43 19.82
N SER A 94 1.42 46.94 19.39
CA SER A 94 0.82 46.92 18.04
C SER A 94 0.83 45.64 17.18
N SER A 95 -0.36 45.17 16.75
CA SER A 95 -0.87 45.46 15.39
C SER A 95 -2.16 44.69 15.05
N SER A 96 -2.94 45.30 14.15
CA SER A 96 -3.80 44.68 13.14
C SER A 96 -5.22 44.23 13.53
N SER A 97 -6.17 45.08 13.17
CA SER A 97 -7.61 44.88 13.07
C SER A 97 -7.97 43.76 12.10
N ALA A 98 -8.79 42.79 12.52
CA ALA A 98 -9.44 41.82 11.64
C ALA A 98 -10.97 41.98 11.72
N SER A 99 -11.58 42.27 10.58
CA SER A 99 -13.02 42.38 10.39
C SER A 99 -13.69 41.01 10.46
N ALA A 100 -14.76 40.92 11.25
CA ALA A 100 -15.60 39.74 11.36
C ALA A 100 -16.52 39.59 10.13
N VAL A 101 -16.56 38.38 9.56
CA VAL A 101 -17.59 37.94 8.63
C VAL A 101 -18.27 36.72 9.24
N ALA A 102 -19.56 36.86 9.53
CA ALA A 102 -20.43 35.81 10.02
C ALA A 102 -20.85 34.89 8.86
N TRP A 103 -20.72 33.58 9.06
CA TRP A 103 -21.31 32.58 8.16
C TRP A 103 -22.22 31.63 8.93
N SER A 104 -23.39 31.46 8.33
CA SER A 104 -24.57 30.77 8.87
C SER A 104 -24.36 29.27 8.97
N THR A 105 -24.67 28.71 10.13
CA THR A 105 -24.68 27.27 10.41
C THR A 105 -25.92 26.62 9.77
N SER A 106 -25.71 25.75 8.78
CA SER A 106 -26.73 24.77 8.36
C SER A 106 -26.35 23.40 8.92
N THR A 107 -27.18 22.89 9.81
CA THR A 107 -27.12 21.53 10.34
C THR A 107 -27.57 20.55 9.27
N VAL A 108 -26.63 19.76 8.75
CA VAL A 108 -26.92 18.61 7.89
C VAL A 108 -26.82 17.35 8.74
N GLU A 109 -27.94 16.65 8.84
CA GLU A 109 -28.11 15.37 9.52
C GLU A 109 -27.24 14.30 8.83
N VAL A 110 -26.27 13.73 9.55
CA VAL A 110 -25.31 12.78 8.98
C VAL A 110 -25.92 11.38 8.91
N ALA A 111 -26.29 10.97 7.69
CA ALA A 111 -26.70 9.61 7.36
C ALA A 111 -25.54 8.62 7.60
N SER A 112 -25.57 7.92 8.73
CA SER A 112 -24.57 6.90 9.11
C SER A 112 -24.85 5.50 8.52
N THR A 113 -25.83 5.37 7.62
CA THR A 113 -26.29 4.08 7.05
C THR A 113 -25.72 3.74 5.68
N THR A 114 -25.01 4.64 5.00
CA THR A 114 -24.54 4.43 3.61
C THR A 114 -23.17 3.75 3.50
N VAL A 115 -22.31 3.90 4.51
CA VAL A 115 -20.93 3.37 4.47
C VAL A 115 -20.90 1.84 4.52
N ALA A 116 -21.70 1.22 5.40
CA ALA A 116 -21.73 -0.24 5.54
C ALA A 116 -22.31 -0.96 4.30
N ALA A 117 -23.31 -0.39 3.65
CA ALA A 117 -23.88 -0.94 2.42
C ALA A 117 -22.90 -0.85 1.23
N ALA A 118 -22.16 0.26 1.11
CA ALA A 118 -21.14 0.42 0.07
C ALA A 118 -19.97 -0.58 0.20
N HIS A 119 -19.64 -1.03 1.43
CA HIS A 119 -18.61 -2.03 1.67
C HIS A 119 -18.96 -3.45 1.22
N THR A 120 -20.25 -3.76 1.01
CA THR A 120 -20.69 -5.11 0.58
C THR A 120 -20.92 -5.19 -0.93
N GLU A 121 -21.09 -4.05 -1.60
CA GLU A 121 -21.47 -3.97 -3.02
C GLU A 121 -20.28 -4.04 -3.98
N TRP A 122 -19.08 -3.59 -3.58
CA TRP A 122 -17.95 -3.43 -4.50
C TRP A 122 -17.40 -4.76 -5.06
N THR A 123 -17.66 -5.87 -4.37
CA THR A 123 -17.27 -7.23 -4.79
C THR A 123 -18.19 -7.82 -5.86
N ALA A 124 -19.35 -7.21 -6.10
CA ALA A 124 -20.26 -7.65 -7.14
C ALA A 124 -19.63 -7.54 -8.54
N LEU A 125 -20.04 -8.45 -9.42
CA LEU A 125 -19.64 -8.46 -10.82
C LEU A 125 -20.84 -8.11 -11.72
N PRO A 126 -20.65 -7.31 -12.78
CA PRO A 126 -21.69 -7.06 -13.78
C PRO A 126 -22.13 -8.38 -14.44
N SER A 127 -23.44 -8.60 -14.55
CA SER A 127 -24.02 -9.88 -15.04
C SER A 127 -23.78 -10.19 -16.52
N ASN A 128 -23.13 -9.29 -17.27
CA ASN A 128 -22.91 -9.39 -18.71
C ASN A 128 -21.43 -9.31 -19.10
N ASP A 129 -20.51 -9.41 -18.12
CA ASP A 129 -19.06 -9.25 -18.29
C ASP A 129 -18.65 -7.94 -18.99
N LYS A 130 -19.51 -6.91 -18.94
CA LYS A 130 -19.18 -5.57 -19.43
C LYS A 130 -18.74 -4.71 -18.27
N TYR A 131 -17.47 -4.38 -18.29
CA TYR A 131 -16.85 -3.52 -17.29
C TYR A 131 -16.71 -2.09 -17.81
N CYS A 132 -16.77 -1.14 -16.87
CA CYS A 132 -16.59 0.27 -17.11
C CYS A 132 -15.12 0.58 -17.40
N THR A 133 -14.90 1.50 -18.34
CA THR A 133 -13.58 2.07 -18.63
C THR A 133 -13.57 3.59 -18.47
N ASP A 134 -14.69 4.18 -18.03
CA ASP A 134 -14.80 5.61 -17.81
C ASP A 134 -13.74 6.08 -16.81
N GLY A 135 -13.12 7.23 -17.08
CA GLY A 135 -12.07 7.80 -16.23
C GLY A 135 -10.65 7.31 -16.54
N PHE A 136 -10.48 6.13 -17.13
CA PHE A 136 -9.16 5.73 -17.63
C PHE A 136 -8.75 6.60 -18.83
N GLY A 137 -7.44 6.81 -18.97
CA GLY A 137 -6.86 7.37 -20.19
C GLY A 137 -6.74 6.32 -21.30
N ALA A 138 -6.13 6.72 -22.42
CA ALA A 138 -5.88 5.77 -23.50
C ALA A 138 -4.84 4.72 -23.04
N PRO A 139 -4.94 3.45 -23.46
CA PRO A 139 -3.90 2.46 -23.17
C PRO A 139 -2.59 2.84 -23.84
N SER A 140 -1.46 2.48 -23.24
CA SER A 140 -0.15 2.71 -23.85
C SER A 140 0.05 1.76 -25.05
N ASN A 141 0.44 2.29 -26.22
CA ASN A 141 0.51 1.53 -27.47
C ASN A 141 1.80 0.69 -27.67
N SER A 142 2.64 0.56 -26.63
CA SER A 142 3.99 0.00 -26.75
C SER A 142 4.20 -1.24 -25.88
N TYR A 143 3.31 -2.22 -26.00
CA TYR A 143 3.52 -3.52 -25.36
C TYR A 143 4.71 -4.23 -25.98
N SER A 144 5.67 -4.66 -25.17
CA SER A 144 6.92 -5.26 -25.66
C SER A 144 7.62 -6.06 -24.58
N GLY A 145 8.70 -6.75 -24.94
CA GLY A 145 9.48 -7.55 -24.00
C GLY A 145 8.85 -8.90 -23.70
N SER A 146 9.49 -9.62 -22.78
CA SER A 146 9.08 -10.93 -22.30
C SER A 146 9.56 -11.12 -20.88
N GLY A 147 8.98 -12.09 -20.16
CA GLY A 147 9.42 -12.31 -18.79
C GLY A 147 9.22 -11.04 -17.96
N ASP A 148 10.24 -10.72 -17.20
CA ASP A 148 10.28 -9.56 -16.33
C ASP A 148 10.24 -8.22 -17.06
N THR A 149 10.81 -8.22 -18.24
CA THR A 149 10.94 -7.03 -19.07
C THR A 149 9.66 -6.70 -19.83
N TYR A 150 8.61 -7.51 -19.67
CA TYR A 150 7.33 -7.26 -20.33
C TYR A 150 6.77 -5.90 -19.92
N VAL A 151 6.45 -5.07 -20.92
CA VAL A 151 5.85 -3.75 -20.79
C VAL A 151 4.35 -3.89 -21.02
N GLY A 152 3.55 -3.75 -19.97
CA GLY A 152 2.10 -3.67 -20.08
C GLY A 152 1.59 -2.25 -20.27
N ASN A 153 0.29 -2.08 -20.03
CA ASN A 153 -0.42 -0.82 -20.02
C ASN A 153 0.06 0.06 -18.86
N VAL A 154 0.58 1.24 -19.19
CA VAL A 154 0.94 2.29 -18.23
C VAL A 154 0.07 3.54 -18.36
N GLY A 155 -0.94 3.50 -19.24
CA GLY A 155 -1.78 4.63 -19.58
C GLY A 155 -1.11 5.71 -20.42
N SER A 156 -1.93 6.50 -21.10
CA SER A 156 -1.54 7.69 -21.86
C SER A 156 -2.59 8.78 -21.59
N PRO A 157 -2.31 9.74 -20.69
CA PRO A 157 -1.03 10.01 -20.04
C PRO A 157 -0.59 8.94 -19.01
N TYR A 158 0.69 8.90 -18.66
CA TYR A 158 1.24 7.94 -17.67
C TYR A 158 0.40 7.91 -16.38
N GLY A 159 0.08 6.71 -15.91
CA GLY A 159 -0.70 6.50 -14.69
C GLY A 159 -2.21 6.54 -14.87
N SER A 160 -2.70 6.94 -16.05
CA SER A 160 -4.14 7.02 -16.33
C SER A 160 -4.83 5.66 -16.54
N ASN A 161 -4.07 4.57 -16.53
CA ASN A 161 -4.57 3.20 -16.46
C ASN A 161 -4.98 2.78 -15.03
N ILE A 162 -4.74 3.65 -14.04
CA ILE A 162 -5.09 3.45 -12.64
C ILE A 162 -5.89 4.67 -12.20
N ILE A 163 -7.04 4.49 -11.57
CA ILE A 163 -7.89 5.60 -11.11
C ILE A 163 -8.49 5.31 -9.74
N GLU A 164 -8.65 6.36 -8.92
CA GLU A 164 -9.47 6.27 -7.71
C GLU A 164 -10.95 6.20 -8.11
N VAL A 165 -11.72 5.33 -7.47
CA VAL A 165 -13.16 5.19 -7.66
C VAL A 165 -13.86 5.16 -6.31
N SER A 166 -15.14 5.51 -6.27
CA SER A 166 -15.94 5.32 -5.05
C SER A 166 -16.24 3.83 -4.85
N GLY A 167 -16.55 3.43 -3.61
CA GLY A 167 -16.97 2.05 -3.31
C GLY A 167 -18.24 1.63 -4.07
N SER A 168 -19.15 2.56 -4.35
CA SER A 168 -20.38 2.28 -5.13
C SER A 168 -20.08 2.01 -6.62
N GLU A 169 -19.06 2.66 -7.16
CA GLU A 169 -18.66 2.51 -8.57
C GLU A 169 -17.68 1.35 -8.78
N ALA A 170 -16.92 0.96 -7.75
CA ALA A 170 -15.90 -0.07 -7.82
C ALA A 170 -16.37 -1.37 -8.50
N LYS A 171 -17.58 -1.85 -8.20
CA LYS A 171 -18.14 -3.08 -8.81
C LYS A 171 -18.24 -3.03 -10.34
N ARG A 172 -18.27 -1.83 -10.93
CA ARG A 172 -18.37 -1.64 -12.39
C ARG A 172 -17.04 -1.90 -13.10
N TYR A 173 -15.90 -1.86 -12.41
CA TYR A 173 -14.58 -2.00 -13.03
C TYR A 173 -14.09 -3.44 -12.97
N LYS A 174 -13.24 -3.85 -13.93
CA LYS A 174 -12.81 -5.25 -14.05
C LYS A 174 -11.84 -5.65 -12.95
N HIS A 175 -10.87 -4.79 -12.63
CA HIS A 175 -9.87 -5.03 -11.60
C HIS A 175 -9.93 -3.90 -10.57
N VAL A 176 -10.09 -4.27 -9.30
CA VAL A 176 -10.17 -3.29 -8.21
C VAL A 176 -9.35 -3.76 -7.01
N ILE A 177 -8.60 -2.82 -6.43
CA ILE A 177 -7.98 -2.98 -5.12
C ILE A 177 -8.71 -2.08 -4.13
N GLN A 178 -9.17 -2.65 -3.01
CA GLN A 178 -9.59 -1.91 -1.83
C GLN A 178 -8.39 -1.80 -0.88
N PHE A 179 -7.99 -0.58 -0.55
CA PHE A 179 -7.02 -0.32 0.51
C PHE A 179 -7.73 0.00 1.81
N GLN A 180 -7.41 -0.75 2.85
CA GLN A 180 -7.81 -0.47 4.23
C GLN A 180 -6.58 0.01 5.02
N GLY A 181 -6.71 1.19 5.62
CA GLY A 181 -5.66 1.83 6.40
C GLY A 181 -5.39 1.13 7.73
N SER A 182 -4.35 1.60 8.42
CA SER A 182 -4.03 1.10 9.77
C SER A 182 -5.15 1.43 10.77
N LYS A 183 -5.14 0.81 11.94
CA LYS A 183 -6.13 1.13 13.00
C LYS A 183 -5.86 2.46 13.71
N ALA A 184 -4.62 2.94 13.71
CA ALA A 184 -4.17 3.98 14.64
C ALA A 184 -3.56 5.22 13.96
N ASP A 185 -3.02 5.06 12.76
CA ASP A 185 -2.23 6.08 12.09
C ASP A 185 -2.69 6.28 10.64
N ASP A 186 -2.63 7.52 10.21
CA ASP A 186 -2.73 7.87 8.80
C ASP A 186 -1.49 7.32 8.07
N LEU A 187 -1.73 6.74 6.90
CA LEU A 187 -0.67 6.19 6.05
C LEU A 187 -0.59 6.99 4.75
N GLU A 188 0.61 7.37 4.34
CA GLU A 188 0.84 7.70 2.94
C GLU A 188 0.85 6.40 2.15
N VAL A 189 0.21 6.42 0.98
CA VAL A 189 0.17 5.31 0.04
C VAL A 189 0.57 5.83 -1.32
N VAL A 190 1.50 5.12 -1.96
CA VAL A 190 1.91 5.38 -3.34
C VAL A 190 1.61 4.17 -4.20
N ILE A 191 1.17 4.42 -5.44
CA ILE A 191 0.96 3.38 -6.45
C ILE A 191 1.77 3.76 -7.68
N TRP A 192 2.52 2.80 -8.24
CA TRP A 192 3.33 2.96 -9.44
C TRP A 192 3.02 1.88 -10.47
N ASN A 193 3.21 2.20 -11.75
CA ASN A 193 3.35 1.21 -12.80
C ASN A 193 4.77 0.64 -12.76
N LYS A 194 4.99 -0.63 -13.14
CA LYS A 194 6.32 -1.25 -13.21
C LYS A 194 7.27 -0.46 -14.11
N ILE A 195 6.75 -0.02 -15.26
CA ILE A 195 7.46 0.80 -16.23
C ILE A 195 7.15 2.27 -15.92
N GLY A 196 8.20 3.09 -15.74
CA GLY A 196 8.09 4.50 -15.47
C GLY A 196 7.69 5.34 -16.70
N PRO A 197 7.41 6.65 -16.51
CA PRO A 197 6.95 7.56 -17.56
C PRO A 197 7.91 7.73 -18.74
N ASP A 198 9.20 7.41 -18.56
CA ASP A 198 10.22 7.43 -19.62
C ASP A 198 10.38 6.08 -20.33
N GLY A 199 9.48 5.13 -20.08
CA GLY A 199 9.47 3.81 -20.71
C GLY A 199 10.51 2.83 -20.14
N LYS A 200 11.19 3.19 -19.06
CA LYS A 200 12.17 2.32 -18.39
C LYS A 200 11.51 1.50 -17.29
N MET A 201 12.08 0.33 -16.99
CA MET A 201 11.65 -0.51 -15.87
C MET A 201 12.18 0.06 -14.55
N ASP A 202 11.59 1.17 -14.12
CA ASP A 202 12.06 1.94 -12.97
C ASP A 202 10.94 2.71 -12.25
N GLY A 203 9.69 2.27 -12.37
CA GLY A 203 8.56 2.98 -11.76
C GLY A 203 8.62 3.07 -10.23
N TRP A 204 9.23 2.07 -9.59
CA TRP A 204 9.46 2.04 -8.14
C TRP A 204 10.57 2.98 -7.65
N TYR A 205 11.30 3.65 -8.55
CA TYR A 205 12.31 4.67 -8.22
C TYR A 205 11.66 6.05 -8.02
N GLY A 206 10.68 6.14 -7.13
CA GLY A 206 10.04 7.42 -6.80
C GLY A 206 9.07 7.93 -7.87
N LYS A 207 8.65 7.09 -8.83
CA LYS A 207 7.82 7.50 -9.98
C LYS A 207 6.37 7.05 -9.86
N ALA A 208 5.82 7.14 -8.65
CA ALA A 208 4.40 6.87 -8.42
C ALA A 208 3.51 7.72 -9.33
N CYS A 209 2.47 7.09 -9.86
CA CYS A 209 1.40 7.76 -10.59
C CYS A 209 0.25 8.21 -9.69
N HIS A 210 0.12 7.63 -8.50
CA HIS A 210 -0.83 8.05 -7.49
C HIS A 210 -0.13 8.15 -6.14
N ASN A 211 -0.43 9.22 -5.39
CA ASN A 211 -0.01 9.41 -4.01
C ASN A 211 -1.19 9.99 -3.23
N PHE A 212 -1.57 9.35 -2.13
CA PHE A 212 -2.64 9.80 -1.27
C PHE A 212 -2.36 9.44 0.19
N THR A 213 -2.96 10.23 1.09
CA THR A 213 -3.06 9.86 2.51
C THR A 213 -4.33 9.04 2.71
N LEU A 214 -4.18 7.87 3.34
CA LEU A 214 -5.26 7.03 3.81
C LEU A 214 -5.39 7.22 5.33
N PRO A 215 -6.48 7.82 5.82
CA PRO A 215 -6.67 8.02 7.25
C PRO A 215 -6.68 6.70 8.03
N ALA A 216 -6.42 6.76 9.33
CA ALA A 216 -6.63 5.63 10.23
C ALA A 216 -8.06 5.08 10.09
N GLY A 217 -8.17 3.77 9.85
CA GLY A 217 -9.43 3.05 9.57
C GLY A 217 -10.07 3.39 8.22
N GLY A 218 -9.47 4.29 7.44
CA GLY A 218 -9.97 4.75 6.16
C GLY A 218 -9.92 3.67 5.09
N ILE A 219 -10.81 3.79 4.11
CA ILE A 219 -10.88 2.87 2.97
C ILE A 219 -10.93 3.67 1.67
N LYS A 220 -10.11 3.26 0.69
CA LYS A 220 -10.09 3.78 -0.68
C LYS A 220 -10.14 2.63 -1.68
N TYR A 221 -10.68 2.91 -2.87
CA TYR A 221 -10.77 1.94 -3.95
C TYR A 221 -10.04 2.50 -5.17
N TYR A 222 -9.22 1.66 -5.79
CA TYR A 222 -8.58 1.96 -7.05
C TYR A 222 -8.98 0.93 -8.09
N ALA A 223 -9.41 1.41 -9.25
CA ALA A 223 -9.65 0.58 -10.42
C ALA A 223 -8.40 0.57 -11.30
N PHE A 224 -8.14 -0.57 -11.93
CA PHE A 224 -6.99 -0.82 -12.79
C PHE A 224 -7.49 -1.31 -14.15
N ASP A 225 -6.99 -0.70 -15.22
CA ASP A 225 -7.27 -1.13 -16.58
C ASP A 225 -6.53 -2.44 -16.89
N SER A 226 -6.95 -3.11 -17.96
CA SER A 226 -6.38 -4.40 -18.36
C SER A 226 -4.90 -4.28 -18.75
N ASN A 227 -4.17 -5.39 -18.61
CA ASN A 227 -2.74 -5.51 -18.88
C ASN A 227 -1.86 -4.54 -18.06
N THR A 228 -2.24 -4.24 -16.81
CA THR A 228 -1.57 -3.27 -15.94
C THR A 228 -0.68 -3.98 -14.92
N GLN A 229 0.61 -3.61 -14.84
CA GLN A 229 1.56 -4.15 -13.85
C GLN A 229 2.18 -3.05 -13.01
N GLY A 230 2.46 -3.35 -11.75
CA GLY A 230 3.12 -2.40 -10.87
C GLY A 230 3.13 -2.84 -9.42
N GLY A 231 3.17 -1.85 -8.55
CA GLY A 231 3.12 -2.09 -7.13
C GLY A 231 2.65 -0.86 -6.36
N PHE A 232 2.54 -1.04 -5.06
CA PHE A 232 2.22 0.01 -4.11
C PHE A 232 2.98 -0.21 -2.81
N ALA A 233 3.14 0.87 -2.06
CA ALA A 233 3.74 0.85 -0.74
C ALA A 233 2.96 1.81 0.16
N ALA A 234 3.00 1.54 1.46
CA ALA A 234 2.47 2.44 2.46
C ALA A 234 3.50 2.69 3.56
N ALA A 235 3.41 3.84 4.22
CA ALA A 235 4.23 4.16 5.39
C ALA A 235 3.54 5.23 6.24
N LYS A 236 3.97 5.36 7.50
CA LYS A 236 3.63 6.53 8.30
C LYS A 236 4.48 7.71 7.83
N GLY A 237 3.86 8.85 7.53
CA GLY A 237 4.55 9.94 6.85
C GLY A 237 4.99 9.51 5.45
N SER A 238 6.12 10.04 4.97
CA SER A 238 6.63 9.75 3.63
C SER A 238 7.12 8.31 3.44
N ILE A 239 6.86 7.73 2.26
CA ILE A 239 7.43 6.43 1.89
C ILE A 239 8.96 6.50 1.90
N PRO A 240 9.67 5.67 2.68
CA PRO A 240 11.12 5.69 2.72
C PRO A 240 11.71 5.33 1.36
N LEU A 241 12.82 5.98 1.00
CA LEU A 241 13.61 5.66 -0.19
C LEU A 241 14.97 5.11 0.23
N ASN A 242 15.50 4.15 -0.53
CA ASN A 242 16.89 3.74 -0.39
C ASN A 242 17.84 4.76 -1.06
N THR A 243 19.15 4.53 -0.96
CA THR A 243 20.18 5.41 -1.52
C THR A 243 20.11 5.59 -3.04
N TRP A 244 19.36 4.74 -3.73
CA TRP A 244 19.15 4.78 -5.18
C TRP A 244 17.82 5.42 -5.58
N GLY A 245 17.00 5.84 -4.61
CA GLY A 245 15.68 6.45 -4.84
C GLY A 245 14.54 5.46 -5.01
N SER A 246 14.74 4.17 -4.75
CA SER A 246 13.68 3.14 -4.77
C SER A 246 12.90 3.13 -3.47
N TYR A 247 11.59 2.92 -3.53
CA TYR A 247 10.74 2.74 -2.34
C TYR A 247 11.27 1.58 -1.47
N ALA A 248 11.74 1.91 -0.27
CA ALA A 248 12.37 1.00 0.67
C ALA A 248 11.38 0.57 1.77
N ALA A 249 10.26 -0.03 1.35
CA ALA A 249 9.16 -0.40 2.23
C ALA A 249 8.67 -1.82 1.90
N THR A 250 7.67 -2.30 2.63
CA THR A 250 6.87 -3.46 2.21
C THR A 250 6.07 -3.08 0.97
N TRP A 251 6.16 -3.91 -0.06
CA TRP A 251 5.47 -3.71 -1.33
C TRP A 251 4.29 -4.66 -1.43
N GLY A 252 3.18 -4.16 -1.98
CA GLY A 252 2.19 -5.01 -2.63
C GLY A 252 2.44 -4.93 -4.13
N GLU A 253 2.64 -6.07 -4.78
CA GLU A 253 2.89 -6.16 -6.21
C GLU A 253 1.63 -6.70 -6.92
N PHE A 254 1.38 -6.25 -8.15
CA PHE A 254 0.23 -6.68 -8.95
C PHE A 254 0.56 -6.82 -10.45
N ASP A 255 -0.11 -7.78 -11.08
CA ASP A 255 -0.19 -7.95 -12.54
C ASP A 255 -1.65 -8.26 -12.89
N PHE A 256 -2.33 -7.39 -13.63
CA PHE A 256 -3.75 -7.57 -13.98
C PHE A 256 -3.93 -7.84 -15.47
N ASP A 257 -4.65 -8.92 -15.78
CA ASP A 257 -5.02 -9.31 -17.15
C ASP A 257 -3.82 -9.31 -18.11
N SER A 258 -2.75 -9.96 -17.66
CA SER A 258 -1.45 -9.97 -18.32
C SER A 258 -1.54 -10.68 -19.66
N THR A 259 -1.36 -9.95 -20.75
CA THR A 259 -1.52 -10.54 -22.08
C THR A 259 -0.49 -11.63 -22.37
N ILE A 260 0.75 -11.47 -21.86
CA ILE A 260 1.80 -12.49 -21.98
C ILE A 260 1.49 -13.76 -21.17
N ASN A 261 0.62 -13.66 -20.15
CA ASN A 261 0.13 -14.81 -19.37
C ASN A 261 -1.29 -15.24 -19.73
N SER A 262 -1.71 -15.02 -20.99
CA SER A 262 -3.05 -15.44 -21.43
C SER A 262 -4.19 -14.84 -20.59
N GLY A 263 -4.02 -13.60 -20.11
CA GLY A 263 -5.01 -12.87 -19.33
C GLY A 263 -5.03 -13.19 -17.83
N TRP A 264 -4.12 -14.02 -17.34
CA TRP A 264 -4.01 -14.28 -15.90
C TRP A 264 -3.62 -13.02 -15.14
N SER A 265 -3.98 -13.00 -13.85
CA SER A 265 -3.58 -11.94 -12.94
C SER A 265 -2.80 -12.51 -11.76
N GLY A 266 -1.93 -11.70 -11.16
CA GLY A 266 -1.13 -12.07 -10.01
C GLY A 266 -1.05 -10.95 -8.99
N PHE A 267 -0.78 -11.32 -7.74
CA PHE A 267 -0.45 -10.35 -6.69
C PHE A 267 0.42 -11.00 -5.61
N ASP A 268 1.25 -10.21 -4.95
CA ASP A 268 1.99 -10.66 -3.78
C ASP A 268 2.30 -9.52 -2.81
N VAL A 269 2.85 -9.91 -1.65
CA VAL A 269 3.41 -8.99 -0.65
C VAL A 269 4.89 -9.31 -0.61
N SER A 270 5.72 -8.28 -0.61
CA SER A 270 7.18 -8.41 -0.62
C SER A 270 7.81 -7.48 0.39
N ILE A 271 8.70 -8.00 1.24
CA ILE A 271 9.53 -7.20 2.16
C ILE A 271 10.99 -7.09 1.73
N ILE A 272 11.31 -7.51 0.50
CA ILE A 272 12.68 -7.55 0.02
C ILE A 272 13.35 -6.18 0.12
N GLN A 273 12.64 -5.12 -0.27
CA GLN A 273 13.18 -3.77 -0.25
C GLN A 273 13.36 -3.23 1.16
N ALA A 274 12.41 -3.49 2.06
CA ALA A 274 12.54 -3.16 3.48
C ALA A 274 13.73 -3.88 4.12
N GLN A 275 13.86 -5.20 3.89
CA GLN A 275 14.95 -6.01 4.43
C GLN A 275 16.32 -5.59 3.90
N ASN A 276 16.44 -5.39 2.58
CA ASN A 276 17.70 -4.96 1.95
C ASN A 276 18.11 -3.55 2.39
N ALA A 277 17.15 -2.70 2.76
CA ALA A 277 17.42 -1.38 3.32
C ALA A 277 17.66 -1.39 4.84
N GLY A 278 17.49 -2.53 5.52
CA GLY A 278 17.59 -2.64 6.97
C GLY A 278 16.51 -1.83 7.73
N LEU A 279 15.34 -1.66 7.12
CA LEU A 279 14.23 -0.88 7.68
C LEU A 279 13.20 -1.78 8.38
N GLU A 280 12.40 -1.18 9.25
CA GLU A 280 11.28 -1.87 9.91
C GLU A 280 10.30 -2.39 8.86
N ILE A 281 9.84 -3.62 9.04
CA ILE A 281 8.86 -4.25 8.16
C ILE A 281 7.47 -3.83 8.61
N GLN A 282 6.82 -2.99 7.80
CA GLN A 282 5.39 -2.75 7.93
C GLN A 282 4.63 -4.01 7.49
N GLY A 283 3.63 -4.42 8.26
CA GLY A 283 2.79 -5.53 7.86
C GLY A 283 1.86 -5.16 6.70
N MET A 284 1.58 -6.12 5.84
CA MET A 284 0.61 -6.02 4.75
C MET A 284 -0.02 -7.38 4.48
N LYS A 285 -1.33 -7.38 4.24
CA LYS A 285 -2.07 -8.55 3.79
C LYS A 285 -2.87 -8.20 2.55
N ILE A 286 -2.76 -9.03 1.52
CA ILE A 286 -3.55 -8.94 0.29
C ILE A 286 -4.31 -10.24 0.15
N CYS A 287 -5.62 -10.18 -0.06
CA CYS A 287 -6.45 -11.35 -0.35
C CYS A 287 -7.31 -11.11 -1.59
N SER A 288 -7.43 -12.14 -2.42
CA SER A 288 -8.53 -12.19 -3.39
C SER A 288 -9.85 -12.32 -2.63
N VAL A 289 -10.84 -11.52 -3.00
CA VAL A 289 -12.21 -11.65 -2.43
C VAL A 289 -13.16 -12.41 -3.35
N LEU A 290 -12.73 -12.73 -4.59
CA LEU A 290 -13.50 -13.59 -5.51
C LEU A 290 -13.05 -15.04 -5.47
N GLU A 291 -11.86 -15.31 -4.90
CA GLU A 291 -11.30 -16.65 -4.77
C GLU A 291 -10.95 -16.89 -3.31
N ASP A 292 -11.73 -17.75 -2.66
CA ASP A 292 -11.61 -18.01 -1.22
C ASP A 292 -10.22 -18.58 -0.87
N GLY A 293 -9.60 -18.01 0.17
CA GLY A 293 -8.35 -18.51 0.74
C GLY A 293 -7.07 -18.08 0.02
N THR A 294 -7.15 -17.44 -1.15
CA THR A 294 -5.98 -16.97 -1.88
C THR A 294 -5.52 -15.62 -1.32
N CYS A 295 -4.49 -15.65 -0.48
CA CYS A 295 -3.88 -14.48 0.15
C CYS A 295 -2.35 -14.50 0.08
N SER A 296 -1.74 -13.32 0.18
CA SER A 296 -0.32 -13.08 0.46
C SER A 296 -0.24 -12.21 1.71
N THR A 297 0.55 -12.63 2.70
CA THR A 297 0.56 -11.99 4.03
C THR A 297 1.96 -11.87 4.58
N ILE A 298 2.31 -10.67 5.01
CA ILE A 298 3.42 -10.43 5.92
C ILE A 298 2.92 -9.61 7.09
N SER A 299 3.02 -10.10 8.32
CA SER A 299 2.70 -9.27 9.48
C SER A 299 3.88 -8.42 9.90
N LYS A 300 3.60 -7.39 10.70
CA LYS A 300 4.61 -6.45 11.21
C LYS A 300 5.85 -7.18 11.73
N ASN A 301 7.02 -6.68 11.35
CA ASN A 301 8.33 -7.29 11.66
C ASN A 301 8.50 -8.74 11.15
N ALA A 302 7.73 -9.13 10.12
CA ALA A 302 7.72 -10.47 9.54
C ALA A 302 7.48 -11.61 10.56
N LYS A 303 6.64 -11.36 11.58
CA LYS A 303 6.20 -12.40 12.52
C LYS A 303 5.36 -13.50 11.86
N VAL A 304 4.74 -13.20 10.74
CA VAL A 304 4.14 -14.19 9.85
C VAL A 304 4.55 -13.79 8.45
N VAL A 305 4.98 -14.79 7.68
CA VAL A 305 5.22 -14.68 6.24
C VAL A 305 4.52 -15.87 5.62
N ALA A 306 3.46 -15.61 4.87
CA ALA A 306 2.65 -16.64 4.23
C ALA A 306 2.40 -16.25 2.78
N ASN A 307 2.84 -17.10 1.85
CA ASN A 307 2.69 -16.90 0.41
C ASN A 307 3.18 -15.50 -0.05
N ALA A 308 4.33 -15.08 0.46
CA ALA A 308 4.88 -13.74 0.30
C ALA A 308 6.41 -13.77 0.18
N TYR A 309 7.00 -12.72 -0.40
CA TYR A 309 8.44 -12.66 -0.68
C TYR A 309 9.25 -12.04 0.45
N THR A 310 10.37 -12.69 0.75
CA THR A 310 11.45 -12.19 1.62
C THR A 310 12.75 -12.12 0.82
N ALA A 311 13.78 -11.46 1.34
CA ALA A 311 15.04 -11.27 0.63
C ALA A 311 15.71 -12.59 0.20
N VAL A 312 15.50 -13.67 0.95
CA VAL A 312 16.04 -15.00 0.61
C VAL A 312 15.23 -15.73 -0.47
N LEU A 313 14.02 -15.26 -0.76
CA LEU A 313 13.14 -15.78 -1.82
C LEU A 313 13.14 -14.86 -3.05
N ALA A 314 14.12 -13.96 -3.17
CA ALA A 314 14.15 -12.94 -4.22
C ALA A 314 14.15 -13.53 -5.64
N ASP A 315 14.78 -14.69 -5.82
CA ASP A 315 14.92 -15.33 -7.13
C ASP A 315 13.85 -16.42 -7.37
N GLU A 316 12.93 -16.60 -6.43
CA GLU A 316 11.86 -17.59 -6.54
C GLU A 316 10.69 -17.04 -7.35
N GLY A 317 10.00 -17.94 -8.05
CA GLY A 317 8.83 -17.60 -8.85
C GLY A 317 7.55 -18.25 -8.33
N GLY A 318 6.41 -17.61 -8.60
CA GLY A 318 5.09 -18.18 -8.38
C GLY A 318 4.56 -18.02 -6.95
N ILE A 319 5.24 -17.27 -6.08
CA ILE A 319 4.73 -16.93 -4.74
C ILE A 319 3.71 -15.81 -4.87
N GLY A 320 2.63 -15.88 -4.08
CA GLY A 320 1.50 -14.95 -4.12
C GLY A 320 0.23 -15.59 -4.68
N GLY A 321 -0.75 -14.76 -5.01
CA GLY A 321 -1.97 -15.20 -5.68
C GLY A 321 -1.75 -15.29 -7.19
N ASN A 322 -2.21 -16.38 -7.80
CA ASN A 322 -2.22 -16.58 -9.25
C ASN A 322 -3.66 -16.84 -9.69
N LEU A 323 -4.30 -15.83 -10.27
CA LEU A 323 -5.71 -15.83 -10.59
C LEU A 323 -5.91 -16.08 -12.08
N LEU A 324 -6.89 -16.92 -12.40
CA LEU A 324 -7.30 -17.17 -13.78
C LEU A 324 -7.75 -15.88 -14.48
N ALA A 325 -7.77 -15.90 -15.81
CA ALA A 325 -8.28 -14.79 -16.59
C ALA A 325 -9.72 -14.44 -16.19
N GLY A 326 -9.94 -13.16 -15.85
CA GLY A 326 -11.23 -12.72 -15.32
C GLY A 326 -11.12 -11.43 -14.50
N PRO A 327 -12.23 -10.99 -13.89
CA PRO A 327 -12.22 -9.87 -12.96
C PRO A 327 -11.41 -10.19 -11.71
N VAL A 328 -10.78 -9.16 -11.14
CA VAL A 328 -10.02 -9.28 -9.90
C VAL A 328 -10.53 -8.29 -8.88
N ARG A 329 -10.63 -8.73 -7.63
CA ARG A 329 -10.96 -7.90 -6.48
C ARG A 329 -9.98 -8.27 -5.37
N LEU A 330 -9.12 -7.32 -4.98
CA LEU A 330 -8.16 -7.52 -3.90
C LEU A 330 -8.55 -6.65 -2.70
N ALA A 331 -8.60 -7.25 -1.52
CA ALA A 331 -8.67 -6.53 -0.27
C ALA A 331 -7.27 -6.44 0.34
N VAL A 332 -6.80 -5.22 0.58
CA VAL A 332 -5.48 -4.93 1.14
C VAL A 332 -5.65 -4.35 2.54
N THR A 333 -5.09 -5.02 3.54
CA THR A 333 -4.96 -4.50 4.89
C THR A 333 -3.53 -4.01 5.09
N LEU A 334 -3.37 -2.70 5.23
CA LEU A 334 -2.09 -2.06 5.51
C LEU A 334 -1.80 -2.05 7.02
N ASP A 335 -0.51 -2.03 7.38
CA ASP A 335 -0.03 -2.14 8.77
C ASP A 335 -0.57 -3.38 9.51
N TYR A 336 -0.64 -4.50 8.80
CA TYR A 336 -1.20 -5.76 9.32
C TYR A 336 -0.37 -6.32 10.48
N CYS A 337 -1.00 -6.51 11.63
CA CYS A 337 -0.45 -7.11 12.83
C CYS A 337 -1.42 -8.21 13.24
N ASP A 338 -1.00 -9.48 13.25
CA ASP A 338 -1.86 -10.65 13.54
C ASP A 338 -2.67 -10.52 14.84
#